data_AF-A0A8B6DX38-F1
#
_entry.id   AF-A0A8B6DX38-F1
#
_cell.length_a   1.000
_cell.length_b   1.000
_cell.length_c   1.000
_cell.angle_alpha   90.00
_cell.angle_beta   90.00
_cell.angle_gamma   90.00
#
_symmetry.space_group_name_H-M   'P 1'
#
loop_
_entity.id
_entity.type
_entity.pdbx_description
1 polymer ?
#
loop_
_entity_poly.entity_id
_entity_poly.type
_entity_poly.pdbx_seq_one_letter_code
_entity_poly.pdbx_strand_id
1 'polypeptide(L)'
;MAFDAGKFLKTPDLESFDNLKKEELVLLAKHLKFNFKVSMRKQIIKNLVIDKLVDAEILGEEALELKVENVDAFKLKQLELEHELKKKELEMKEMEKIKVKELEMKERLEMDKKEKEDEFKLKELEMKLKELEMKERLEMEKLKIEMVKEESNTKVQSKSDYFDAAKNIRLVPKFCEKNS
;
A
#
# COMPACT_ATOMS: atom_id res chain seq x y z
N MET A 1 39.97 -60.13 -25.69
CA MET A 1 40.34 -59.75 -27.07
C MET A 1 40.58 -58.26 -27.08
N ALA A 2 41.69 -57.80 -27.67
CA ALA A 2 41.96 -56.36 -27.78
C ALA A 2 41.06 -55.74 -28.86
N PHE A 3 40.42 -54.60 -28.56
CA PHE A 3 39.67 -53.82 -29.54
C PHE A 3 40.61 -53.27 -30.62
N ASP A 4 40.22 -53.40 -31.88
CA ASP A 4 40.97 -52.90 -33.04
C ASP A 4 40.15 -51.83 -33.77
N ALA A 5 40.55 -50.57 -33.59
CA ALA A 5 39.90 -49.41 -34.18
C ALA A 5 39.89 -49.46 -35.72
N GLY A 6 40.93 -50.01 -36.35
CA GLY A 6 41.02 -50.07 -37.81
C GLY A 6 40.09 -51.11 -38.42
N LYS A 7 39.77 -52.19 -37.69
CA LYS A 7 38.75 -53.16 -38.12
C LYS A 7 37.34 -52.63 -37.90
N PHE A 8 37.12 -51.95 -36.77
CA PHE A 8 35.84 -51.36 -36.42
C PHE A 8 35.36 -50.34 -37.49
N LEU A 9 36.25 -49.47 -37.96
CA LEU A 9 35.90 -48.44 -38.94
C LEU A 9 35.54 -48.98 -40.35
N LYS A 10 35.82 -50.25 -40.65
CA LYS A 10 35.45 -50.86 -41.94
C LYS A 10 33.99 -51.30 -41.99
N THR A 11 33.45 -51.69 -40.85
CA THR A 11 32.06 -52.13 -40.69
C THR A 11 31.55 -51.57 -39.36
N PRO A 12 31.33 -50.24 -39.30
CA PRO A 12 30.85 -49.60 -38.09
C PRO A 12 29.39 -50.02 -37.86
N ASP A 13 29.11 -50.58 -36.69
CA ASP A 13 27.75 -50.93 -36.27
C ASP A 13 27.35 -50.04 -35.08
N LEU A 14 26.13 -49.50 -35.13
CA LEU A 14 25.65 -48.50 -34.17
C LEU A 14 25.50 -49.09 -32.76
N GLU A 15 25.03 -50.34 -32.66
CA GLU A 15 24.87 -51.04 -31.39
C GLU A 15 26.24 -51.38 -30.77
N SER A 16 27.19 -51.81 -31.60
CA SER A 16 28.56 -52.04 -31.16
C SER A 16 29.27 -50.75 -30.74
N PHE A 17 28.99 -49.62 -31.41
CA PHE A 17 29.50 -48.30 -31.04
C PHE A 17 28.96 -47.83 -29.68
N ASP A 18 27.66 -48.01 -29.45
CA ASP A 18 27.00 -47.57 -28.22
C ASP A 18 27.63 -48.23 -26.96
N ASN A 19 28.02 -49.49 -27.13
CA ASN A 19 28.59 -50.36 -26.11
C ASN A 19 30.10 -50.19 -25.86
N LEU A 20 30.82 -49.39 -26.67
CA LEU A 20 32.27 -49.21 -26.52
C LEU A 20 32.65 -48.69 -25.14
N LYS A 21 33.74 -49.23 -24.57
CA LYS A 21 34.34 -48.75 -23.31
C LYS A 21 35.13 -47.47 -23.52
N LYS A 22 35.41 -46.74 -22.43
CA LYS A 22 36.18 -45.48 -22.50
C LYS A 22 37.55 -45.68 -23.16
N GLU A 23 38.25 -46.76 -22.82
CA GLU A 23 39.56 -47.07 -23.39
C GLU A 23 39.50 -47.30 -24.90
N GLU A 24 38.46 -47.97 -25.38
CA GLU A 24 38.20 -48.27 -26.79
C GLU A 24 37.83 -47.00 -27.57
N LEU A 25 36.99 -46.13 -26.98
CA LEU A 25 36.69 -44.81 -27.52
C LEU A 25 37.94 -43.92 -27.61
N VAL A 26 38.85 -44.01 -26.63
CA VAL A 26 40.14 -43.30 -26.65
C VAL A 26 41.04 -43.83 -27.76
N LEU A 27 41.08 -45.15 -27.98
CA LEU A 27 41.83 -45.76 -29.09
C LEU A 27 41.24 -45.35 -30.44
N LEU A 28 39.92 -45.37 -30.58
CA LEU A 28 39.20 -44.93 -31.77
C LEU A 28 39.46 -43.45 -32.05
N ALA A 29 39.40 -42.60 -31.02
CA ALA A 29 39.71 -41.18 -31.13
C ALA A 29 41.17 -40.90 -31.53
N LYS A 30 42.13 -41.66 -30.99
CA LYS A 30 43.54 -41.61 -31.45
C LYS A 30 43.69 -42.02 -32.90
N HIS A 31 42.95 -43.05 -33.34
CA HIS A 31 43.01 -43.55 -34.71
C HIS A 31 42.42 -42.53 -35.70
N LEU A 32 41.33 -41.86 -35.33
CA LEU A 32 40.69 -40.78 -36.08
C LEU A 32 41.46 -39.45 -36.03
N LYS A 33 42.54 -39.36 -35.22
CA LYS A 33 43.45 -38.22 -35.10
C LYS A 33 42.77 -36.88 -34.77
N PHE A 34 41.69 -36.87 -33.99
CA PHE A 34 41.09 -35.61 -33.51
C PHE A 34 41.59 -35.24 -32.11
N ASN A 35 41.47 -33.96 -31.76
CA ASN A 35 41.95 -33.44 -30.47
C ASN A 35 40.94 -33.75 -29.35
N PHE A 36 41.37 -34.53 -28.36
CA PHE A 36 40.59 -34.82 -27.16
C PHE A 36 41.50 -34.90 -25.93
N LYS A 37 40.94 -34.66 -24.74
CA LYS A 37 41.64 -34.87 -23.47
C LYS A 37 41.24 -36.22 -22.88
N VAL A 38 42.21 -37.09 -22.58
CA VAL A 38 41.96 -38.42 -21.98
C VAL A 38 41.22 -38.32 -20.63
N SER A 39 41.38 -37.19 -19.93
CA SER A 39 40.66 -36.88 -18.68
C SER A 39 39.16 -36.61 -18.86
N MET A 40 38.67 -36.39 -20.08
CA MET A 40 37.24 -36.17 -20.34
C MET A 40 36.38 -37.38 -19.95
N ARG A 41 35.12 -37.12 -19.60
CA ARG A 41 34.13 -38.17 -19.32
C ARG A 41 33.86 -39.00 -20.58
N LYS A 42 33.51 -40.27 -20.41
CA LYS A 42 33.20 -41.21 -21.51
C LYS A 42 32.21 -40.60 -22.51
N GLN A 43 31.13 -39.98 -22.02
CA GLN A 43 30.07 -39.40 -22.87
C GLN A 43 30.56 -38.21 -23.69
N ILE A 44 31.44 -37.36 -23.14
CA ILE A 44 32.03 -36.24 -23.89
C ILE A 44 32.89 -36.78 -25.05
N ILE A 45 33.72 -37.78 -24.77
CA ILE A 45 34.55 -38.44 -25.80
C ILE A 45 33.64 -39.11 -26.84
N LYS A 46 32.59 -39.81 -26.40
CA LYS A 46 31.62 -40.47 -27.29
C LYS A 46 30.94 -39.48 -28.23
N ASN A 47 30.42 -38.36 -27.73
CA ASN A 47 29.80 -37.32 -28.56
C ASN A 47 30.78 -36.78 -29.61
N LEU A 48 32.04 -36.51 -29.23
CA LEU A 48 33.07 -36.05 -30.15
C LEU A 48 33.44 -37.09 -31.22
N VAL A 49 33.43 -38.38 -30.86
CA VAL A 49 33.63 -39.46 -31.84
C VAL A 49 32.44 -39.55 -32.80
N ILE A 50 31.20 -39.45 -32.30
CA ILE A 50 29.99 -39.42 -33.14
C ILE A 50 30.08 -38.27 -34.15
N ASP A 51 30.39 -37.06 -33.70
CA ASP A 51 30.60 -35.89 -34.58
C ASP A 51 31.55 -36.23 -35.73
N LYS A 52 32.71 -36.81 -35.42
CA LYS A 52 33.74 -37.12 -36.41
C LYS A 52 33.38 -38.28 -37.32
N LEU A 53 32.64 -39.28 -36.85
CA LEU A 53 32.20 -40.41 -37.66
C LEU A 53 31.06 -40.04 -38.61
N VAL A 54 30.17 -39.14 -38.18
CA VAL A 54 29.12 -38.56 -39.03
C VAL A 54 29.74 -37.61 -40.06
N ASP A 55 30.65 -36.72 -39.64
CA ASP A 55 31.40 -35.82 -40.55
C ASP A 55 32.17 -36.59 -41.64
N ALA A 56 32.67 -37.79 -41.31
CA ALA A 56 33.43 -38.64 -42.22
C ALA A 56 32.53 -39.56 -43.07
N GLU A 57 31.20 -39.44 -42.97
CA GLU A 57 30.21 -40.30 -43.63
C GLU A 57 30.39 -41.80 -43.31
N ILE A 58 31.00 -42.11 -42.17
CA ILE A 58 31.25 -43.48 -41.69
C ILE A 58 30.01 -44.00 -40.93
N LEU A 59 29.35 -43.12 -40.18
CA LEU A 59 28.05 -43.37 -39.55
C LEU A 59 27.00 -42.43 -40.15
N GLY A 60 25.77 -42.90 -40.24
CA GLY A 60 24.63 -42.06 -40.64
C GLY A 60 24.19 -41.09 -39.55
N GLU A 61 23.30 -40.16 -39.91
CA GLU A 61 22.77 -39.14 -39.00
C GLU A 61 22.01 -39.73 -37.81
N GLU A 62 21.57 -40.99 -37.90
CA GLU A 62 20.93 -41.72 -36.80
C GLU A 62 21.85 -41.82 -35.57
N ALA A 63 23.16 -41.78 -35.77
CA ALA A 63 24.12 -41.77 -34.67
C ALA A 63 24.07 -40.49 -33.81
N LEU A 64 23.52 -39.39 -34.33
CA LEU A 64 23.35 -38.15 -33.58
C LEU A 64 22.33 -38.30 -32.44
N GLU A 65 21.37 -39.22 -32.55
CA GLU A 65 20.39 -39.50 -31.49
C GLU A 65 21.04 -40.07 -30.22
N LEU A 66 22.21 -40.71 -30.35
CA LEU A 66 22.97 -41.23 -29.21
C LEU A 66 23.70 -40.15 -28.42
N LYS A 67 23.71 -38.90 -28.91
CA LYS A 67 24.33 -37.79 -28.18
C LYS A 67 23.48 -37.40 -26.99
N VAL A 68 24.08 -37.52 -25.83
CA VAL A 68 23.48 -36.99 -24.60
C VAL A 68 24.08 -35.61 -24.32
N GLU A 69 23.23 -34.61 -24.10
CA GLU A 69 23.66 -33.32 -23.59
C GLU A 69 24.29 -33.52 -22.21
N ASN A 70 25.56 -33.14 -22.08
CA ASN A 70 26.23 -33.18 -20.79
C ASN A 70 25.77 -31.97 -19.97
N VAL A 71 24.58 -32.06 -19.39
CA VAL A 71 24.12 -31.08 -18.41
C VAL A 71 24.98 -31.26 -17.17
N ASP A 72 25.78 -30.24 -16.85
CA ASP A 72 26.54 -30.23 -15.61
C ASP A 72 25.57 -30.12 -14.43
N ALA A 73 25.41 -31.20 -13.67
CA ALA A 73 24.52 -31.26 -12.51
C ALA A 73 24.82 -30.14 -11.50
N PHE A 74 26.07 -29.67 -11.42
CA PHE A 74 26.44 -28.53 -10.59
C PHE A 74 25.85 -27.22 -11.12
N LYS A 75 25.93 -27.00 -12.43
CA LYS A 75 25.35 -25.81 -13.08
C LYS A 75 23.82 -25.81 -13.02
N LEU A 76 23.19 -26.99 -13.15
CA LEU A 76 21.76 -27.13 -12.97
C LEU A 76 21.34 -26.73 -11.55
N LYS A 77 22.05 -27.25 -10.53
CA LYS A 77 21.79 -26.91 -9.13
C LYS A 77 22.03 -25.44 -8.80
N GLN A 78 23.02 -24.80 -9.44
CA GLN A 78 23.23 -23.36 -9.31
C GLN A 78 22.05 -22.56 -9.89
N LEU A 79 21.58 -22.93 -11.08
CA LEU A 79 20.44 -22.28 -11.72
C LEU A 79 19.14 -22.45 -10.91
N GLU A 80 18.92 -23.65 -10.36
CA GLU A 80 17.78 -23.92 -9.46
C GLU A 80 17.81 -23.01 -8.23
N LEU A 81 18.97 -22.90 -7.57
CA LEU A 81 19.14 -22.04 -6.39
C LEU A 81 18.96 -20.56 -6.73
N GLU A 82 19.50 -20.09 -7.86
CA GLU A 82 19.33 -18.72 -8.32
C GLU A 82 17.85 -18.41 -8.59
N HIS A 83 17.14 -19.33 -9.23
CA HIS A 83 15.72 -19.21 -9.48
C HIS A 83 14.90 -19.16 -8.17
N GLU A 84 15.24 -20.03 -7.21
CA GLU A 84 14.58 -20.06 -5.90
C GLU A 84 14.78 -18.74 -5.12
N LEU A 85 16.00 -18.21 -5.09
CA LEU A 85 16.30 -16.92 -4.47
C LEU A 85 15.53 -15.79 -5.13
N LYS A 86 15.53 -15.72 -6.46
CA LYS A 86 14.81 -14.69 -7.21
C LYS A 86 13.30 -14.73 -6.95
N LYS A 87 12.72 -15.93 -6.86
CA LYS A 87 11.31 -16.10 -6.51
C LYS A 87 11.01 -15.57 -5.11
N LYS A 88 11.86 -15.92 -4.13
CA LYS A 88 11.71 -15.47 -2.74
C LYS A 88 11.84 -13.95 -2.60
N GLU A 89 12.74 -13.32 -3.34
CA GLU A 89 12.87 -11.86 -3.37
C GLU A 89 11.61 -11.17 -3.91
N LEU A 90 10.99 -11.71 -4.95
CA LEU A 90 9.75 -11.17 -5.51
C LEU A 90 8.59 -11.30 -4.52
N GLU A 91 8.45 -12.46 -3.87
CA GLU A 91 7.43 -12.68 -2.82
C GLU A 91 7.58 -11.68 -1.67
N MET A 92 8.81 -11.41 -1.21
CA MET A 92 9.04 -10.41 -0.16
C MET A 92 8.67 -8.99 -0.62
N LYS A 93 9.01 -8.61 -1.85
CA LYS A 93 8.66 -7.29 -2.41
C LYS A 93 7.14 -7.12 -2.55
N GLU A 94 6.42 -8.16 -2.94
CA GLU A 94 4.96 -8.12 -3.01
C GLU A 94 4.33 -8.00 -1.62
N MET A 95 4.80 -8.78 -0.66
CA MET A 95 4.36 -8.69 0.74
C MET A 95 4.62 -7.31 1.34
N GLU A 96 5.79 -6.71 1.06
CA GLU A 96 6.12 -5.37 1.52
C GLU A 96 5.19 -4.31 0.91
N LYS A 97 4.91 -4.39 -0.40
CA LYS A 97 3.94 -3.51 -1.07
C LYS A 97 2.53 -3.63 -0.47
N ILE A 98 2.10 -4.84 -0.13
CA ILE A 98 0.80 -5.07 0.49
C ILE A 98 0.77 -4.43 1.89
N LYS A 99 1.81 -4.66 2.71
CA LYS A 99 1.92 -4.06 4.04
C LYS A 99 1.93 -2.54 4.01
N VAL A 100 2.65 -1.93 3.07
CA VAL A 100 2.68 -0.47 2.92
C VAL A 100 1.29 0.07 2.58
N LYS A 101 0.59 -0.55 1.61
CA LYS A 101 -0.79 -0.15 1.27
C LYS A 101 -1.76 -0.31 2.43
N GLU A 102 -1.62 -1.38 3.20
CA GLU A 102 -2.46 -1.63 4.39
C GLU A 102 -2.24 -0.56 5.46
N LEU A 103 -0.98 -0.21 5.72
CA LEU A 103 -0.62 0.88 6.64
C LEU A 103 -1.16 2.23 6.17
N GLU A 104 -0.96 2.59 4.89
CA GLU A 104 -1.48 3.83 4.32
C GLU A 104 -3.01 3.90 4.41
N MET A 105 -3.71 2.79 4.16
CA MET A 105 -5.17 2.72 4.28
C MET A 105 -5.60 2.90 5.74
N LYS A 106 -4.88 2.29 6.68
CA LYS A 106 -5.16 2.41 8.11
C LYS A 106 -4.94 3.84 8.62
N GLU A 107 -3.85 4.49 8.22
CA GLU A 107 -3.55 5.89 8.55
C GLU A 107 -4.62 6.83 8.01
N ARG A 108 -5.07 6.65 6.75
CA ARG A 108 -6.19 7.42 6.19
C ARG A 108 -7.46 7.27 7.01
N LEU A 109 -7.83 6.04 7.37
CA LEU A 109 -9.02 5.79 8.19
C LEU A 109 -8.90 6.43 9.59
N GLU A 110 -7.71 6.49 10.16
CA GLU A 110 -7.46 7.13 11.45
C GLU A 110 -7.56 8.65 11.36
N MET A 111 -6.99 9.25 10.31
CA MET A 111 -7.14 10.69 10.03
C MET A 111 -8.61 11.06 9.81
N ASP A 112 -9.34 10.32 8.97
CA ASP A 112 -10.77 10.58 8.71
C ASP A 112 -11.62 10.50 9.99
N LYS A 113 -11.30 9.58 10.90
CA LYS A 113 -11.98 9.48 12.21
C LYS A 113 -11.70 10.70 13.06
N LYS A 114 -10.43 11.10 13.16
CA LYS A 114 -10.01 12.25 13.94
C LYS A 114 -10.62 13.55 13.41
N GLU A 115 -10.65 13.72 12.08
CA GLU A 115 -11.30 14.87 11.44
C GLU A 115 -12.79 14.95 11.78
N LYS A 116 -13.51 13.82 11.73
CA LYS A 116 -14.93 13.76 12.11
C LYS A 116 -15.15 14.08 13.59
N GLU A 117 -14.29 13.58 14.47
CA GLU A 117 -14.36 13.90 15.89
C GLU A 117 -14.12 15.40 16.15
N ASP A 118 -13.13 15.99 15.48
CA ASP A 118 -12.82 17.41 15.64
C ASP A 118 -13.91 18.29 15.02
N GLU A 119 -14.51 17.88 13.90
CA GLU A 119 -15.70 18.54 13.33
C GLU A 119 -16.89 18.51 14.31
N PHE A 120 -17.11 17.36 14.97
CA PHE A 120 -18.17 17.24 15.97
C PHE A 120 -17.95 18.14 17.18
N LYS A 121 -16.72 18.16 17.73
CA LYS A 121 -16.35 19.06 18.84
C LYS A 121 -16.50 20.53 18.45
N LEU A 122 -16.13 20.90 17.23
CA LEU A 122 -16.27 22.27 16.74
C LEU A 122 -17.74 22.69 16.66
N LYS A 123 -18.62 21.83 16.11
CA LYS A 123 -20.07 22.08 16.08
C LYS A 123 -20.66 22.18 17.49
N GLU A 124 -20.21 21.35 18.42
CA GLU A 124 -20.65 21.42 19.82
C GLU A 124 -20.28 22.75 20.48
N LEU A 125 -19.04 23.21 20.28
CA LEU A 125 -18.59 24.52 20.77
C LEU A 125 -19.37 25.67 20.14
N GLU A 126 -19.64 25.61 18.83
CA GLU A 126 -20.44 26.62 18.12
C GLU A 126 -21.87 26.71 18.69
N MET A 127 -22.51 25.56 18.97
CA MET A 127 -23.84 25.55 19.60
C MET A 127 -23.82 26.15 21.01
N LYS A 128 -22.82 25.82 21.82
CA LYS A 128 -22.67 26.40 23.18
C LYS A 128 -22.47 27.91 23.12
N LEU A 129 -21.68 28.40 22.16
CA LEU A 129 -21.46 29.83 21.97
C LEU A 129 -22.78 30.54 21.59
N LYS A 130 -23.55 30.00 20.64
CA LYS A 130 -24.86 30.54 20.26
C LYS A 130 -25.85 30.55 21.43
N GLU A 131 -25.84 29.52 22.27
CA GLU A 131 -26.69 29.46 23.46
C GLU A 131 -26.31 30.56 24.47
N LEU A 132 -25.01 30.78 24.70
CA LEU A 132 -24.52 31.86 25.57
C LEU A 132 -24.90 33.24 25.02
N GLU A 133 -24.66 33.49 23.73
CA GLU A 133 -25.07 34.75 23.08
C GLU A 133 -26.58 35.01 23.20
N MET A 134 -27.40 33.96 23.05
CA MET A 134 -28.85 34.07 23.22
C MET A 134 -29.22 34.39 24.67
N LYS A 135 -28.57 33.76 25.65
CA LYS A 135 -28.78 34.04 27.08
C LYS A 135 -28.41 35.48 27.43
N GLU A 136 -27.25 35.96 26.98
CA GLU A 136 -26.81 37.35 27.19
C GLU A 136 -27.79 38.34 26.57
N ARG A 137 -28.30 38.07 25.35
CA ARG A 137 -29.34 38.91 24.72
C ARG A 137 -30.61 38.99 25.56
N LEU A 138 -31.10 37.86 26.05
CA LEU A 138 -32.29 37.81 26.88
C LEU A 138 -32.09 38.53 28.22
N GLU A 139 -30.91 38.42 28.82
CA GLU A 139 -30.56 39.11 30.07
C GLU A 139 -30.50 40.63 29.87
N MET A 140 -29.83 41.08 28.80
CA MET A 140 -29.80 42.50 28.43
C MET A 140 -31.19 43.06 28.13
N GLU A 141 -32.06 42.28 27.50
CA GLU A 141 -33.45 42.69 27.23
C GLU A 141 -34.28 42.79 28.52
N LYS A 142 -34.11 41.86 29.47
CA LYS A 142 -34.73 41.94 30.80
C LYS A 142 -34.28 43.20 31.55
N LEU A 143 -32.97 43.49 31.58
CA LEU A 143 -32.43 44.70 32.22
C LEU A 143 -33.00 45.98 31.60
N LYS A 144 -33.10 46.04 30.27
CA LYS A 144 -33.73 47.18 29.58
C LYS A 144 -35.18 47.38 29.99
N ILE A 145 -35.97 46.31 30.09
CA ILE A 145 -37.37 46.38 30.53
C ILE A 145 -37.45 46.88 31.98
N GLU A 146 -36.56 46.44 32.85
CA GLU A 146 -36.52 46.84 34.25
C GLU A 146 -36.15 48.33 34.41
N MET A 147 -35.16 48.82 33.66
CA MET A 147 -34.82 50.24 33.61
C MET A 147 -36.00 51.11 33.14
N VAL A 148 -36.72 50.70 32.09
CA VAL A 148 -37.92 51.44 31.62
C VAL A 148 -39.02 51.44 32.68
N LYS A 149 -39.19 50.35 33.43
CA LYS A 149 -40.14 50.29 34.56
C LYS A 149 -39.73 51.23 35.69
N GLU A 150 -38.46 51.27 36.06
CA GLU A 150 -37.96 52.20 37.09
C GLU A 150 -38.06 53.68 36.67
N GLU A 151 -37.76 54.01 35.40
CA GLU A 151 -37.98 55.35 34.85
C GLU A 151 -39.46 55.75 34.84
N SER A 152 -40.36 54.80 34.60
CA SER A 152 -41.81 55.05 34.68
C SER A 152 -42.31 55.20 36.12
N ASN A 153 -41.77 54.45 37.08
CA ASN A 153 -42.11 54.59 38.51
C ASN A 153 -41.55 55.87 39.14
N THR A 154 -40.35 56.31 38.76
CA THR A 154 -39.75 57.56 39.25
C THR A 154 -40.44 58.80 38.66
N LYS A 155 -41.01 58.73 37.45
CA LYS A 155 -41.88 59.80 36.90
C LYS A 155 -43.21 59.94 37.64
N VAL A 156 -43.78 58.86 38.19
CA VAL A 156 -45.05 58.91 38.93
C VAL A 156 -44.91 59.54 40.33
N GLN A 157 -43.70 59.59 40.89
CA GLN A 157 -43.45 60.25 42.19
C GLN A 157 -43.13 61.75 42.09
N SER A 158 -42.93 62.29 40.89
CA SER A 158 -42.77 63.73 40.70
C SER A 158 -44.05 64.36 40.14
N LYS A 159 -44.81 65.01 41.03
CA LYS A 159 -46.01 65.84 40.79
C LYS A 159 -47.30 65.08 40.44
N SER A 160 -47.98 64.55 41.46
CA SER A 160 -49.43 64.77 41.49
C SER A 160 -49.65 66.25 41.83
N ASP A 161 -49.85 67.08 40.81
CA ASP A 161 -50.43 68.42 40.97
C ASP A 161 -51.90 68.25 41.42
N TYR A 162 -52.09 67.79 42.66
CA TYR A 162 -53.41 67.72 43.27
C TYR A 162 -53.83 69.15 43.61
N PHE A 163 -54.61 69.75 42.71
CA PHE A 163 -55.20 71.06 42.89
C PHE A 163 -56.26 71.00 43.99
N ASP A 164 -55.87 71.39 45.20
CA ASP A 164 -56.76 71.51 46.34
C ASP A 164 -57.53 72.83 46.27
N ALA A 165 -58.74 72.77 45.70
CA ALA A 165 -59.61 73.93 45.55
C ALA A 165 -59.96 74.60 46.89
N ALA A 166 -59.99 73.85 48.00
CA ALA A 166 -60.35 74.39 49.31
C ALA A 166 -59.33 75.41 49.82
N LYS A 167 -58.06 75.31 49.39
CA LYS A 167 -57.00 76.26 49.77
C LYS A 167 -57.09 77.62 49.08
N ASN A 168 -57.90 77.74 48.02
CA ASN A 168 -58.05 78.97 47.24
C ASN A 168 -59.43 79.63 47.36
N ILE A 169 -60.33 79.10 48.20
CA ILE A 169 -61.63 79.73 48.47
C ILE A 169 -61.43 80.81 49.55
N ARG A 170 -61.53 82.09 49.16
CA ARG A 170 -61.67 83.19 50.12
C ARG A 170 -63.15 83.35 50.48
N LEU A 171 -63.49 83.08 51.74
CA LEU A 171 -64.80 83.39 52.32
C LEU A 171 -64.98 84.91 52.34
N VAL A 172 -65.91 85.42 51.54
CA VAL A 172 -66.33 86.82 51.57
C VAL A 172 -67.08 87.09 52.88
N PRO A 173 -66.87 88.25 53.53
CA PRO A 173 -67.61 88.61 54.74
C PRO A 173 -69.12 88.56 54.51
N LYS A 174 -69.87 88.10 55.53
CA LYS A 174 -71.33 88.04 55.46
C LYS A 174 -71.89 89.44 55.18
N PHE A 175 -72.62 89.55 54.08
CA PHE A 175 -73.33 90.76 53.69
C PHE A 175 -74.48 91.00 54.68
N CYS A 176 -74.50 92.15 55.33
CA CYS A 176 -75.60 92.59 56.18
C CYS A 176 -76.34 93.72 55.45
N GLU A 177 -77.51 93.40 54.91
CA GLU A 177 -78.47 94.39 54.41
C GLU A 177 -79.00 95.19 55.60
N LYS A 178 -78.74 96.51 55.62
CA LYS A 178 -79.40 97.42 56.56
C LYS A 178 -80.77 97.75 56.00
N ASN A 179 -81.82 97.22 56.61
CA ASN A 179 -83.20 97.58 56.31
C ASN A 179 -83.40 99.09 56.52
N SER A 180 -83.88 99.78 55.49
CA SER A 180 -84.42 101.15 55.56
C SER A 180 -85.93 101.14 55.47
#